data_AF-A0A4R2RXC3-F1
#
_entry.id   AF-A0A4R2RXC3-F1
#
_cell.length_a   1.000
_cell.length_b   1.000
_cell.length_c   1.000
_cell.angle_alpha   90.00
_cell.angle_beta   90.00
_cell.angle_gamma   90.00
#
_symmetry.space_group_name_H-M   'P 1'
#
loop_
_entity.id
_entity.type
_entity.pdbx_description
1 polymer ?
#
loop_
_entity_poly.entity_id
_entity_poly.type
_entity_poly.pdbx_seq_one_letter_code
_entity_poly.pdbx_strand_id
1 'polypeptide(L)'
;MIERYSRPEMTAIWTEENKFRAWLEVEILACEAWVELGHIPKEDVLLIRKNAKVNVERIAEIELETRHDVVAFTRAVSETLGPESKWVHYGLTSTDVVDTALSYLLHQANAILLADVDRFIDVLKEKALEHKYTVMMGRTHGVHAEPTTFGLKMALWYAEMKRNRERLVQAIESVRVGKMSGAVGTYANIDPFVEEYVCEKLGLQAAEISTQTLQRDRHAHYLSTLALIATSLDKFATEIRGLQKSETREVEEAFKKGQKGSSAMPHKRNPIGCENVSGLARVIRGHMVSAYENVPLWHERDISHSSVERVILPDATILLDYLLNRFARIVKELTVFPENMKRNMDRTFGLIYSQRVLLTLINKGLKREEAYDRVQRLAMQAWEEQTPFRPLVEKDELIRETLTEEEIADCFDYQFHLAQVDTIFKRVGLGL
;
A
#
# COMPACT_ATOMS: atom_id res chain seq x y z
N MET A 1 -1.93 18.94 -3.95
CA MET A 1 -1.48 18.01 -5.01
C MET A 1 -0.05 18.33 -5.45
N ILE A 2 0.85 17.33 -5.41
CA ILE A 2 2.25 17.47 -5.85
C ILE A 2 2.37 16.87 -7.25
N GLU A 3 2.31 17.69 -8.30
CA GLU A 3 2.26 17.28 -9.73
C GLU A 3 3.28 16.18 -10.09
N ARG A 4 4.52 16.29 -9.57
CA ARG A 4 5.60 15.32 -9.80
C ARG A 4 5.27 13.89 -9.35
N TYR A 5 4.42 13.74 -8.36
CA TYR A 5 4.05 12.45 -7.74
C TYR A 5 2.58 12.09 -8.00
N SER A 6 1.98 12.69 -9.03
CA SER A 6 0.58 12.51 -9.38
C SER A 6 0.46 11.83 -10.75
N ARG A 7 -0.26 10.70 -10.83
CA ARG A 7 -0.60 10.08 -12.12
C ARG A 7 -1.92 10.65 -12.63
N PRO A 8 -2.09 10.79 -13.97
CA PRO A 8 -3.29 11.43 -14.54
C PRO A 8 -4.61 10.79 -14.11
N GLU A 9 -4.67 9.46 -14.05
CA GLU A 9 -5.89 8.72 -13.71
C GLU A 9 -6.42 9.00 -12.29
N MET A 10 -5.54 9.00 -11.28
CA MET A 10 -5.94 9.33 -9.90
C MET A 10 -6.18 10.84 -9.72
N THR A 11 -5.43 11.67 -10.44
CA THR A 11 -5.56 13.14 -10.36
C THR A 11 -6.90 13.61 -10.94
N ALA A 12 -7.37 12.98 -12.02
CA ALA A 12 -8.65 13.31 -12.64
C ALA A 12 -9.83 13.20 -11.66
N ILE A 13 -9.77 12.24 -10.72
CA ILE A 13 -10.81 12.02 -9.70
C ILE A 13 -10.93 13.23 -8.77
N TRP A 14 -9.79 13.80 -8.36
CA TRP A 14 -9.72 14.87 -7.36
C TRP A 14 -9.76 16.28 -7.94
N THR A 15 -10.17 16.42 -9.20
CA THR A 15 -10.42 17.74 -9.80
C THR A 15 -11.68 18.37 -9.24
N GLU A 16 -11.71 19.71 -9.17
CA GLU A 16 -12.91 20.47 -8.81
C GLU A 16 -14.08 20.16 -9.76
N GLU A 17 -13.79 20.00 -11.06
CA GLU A 17 -14.78 19.61 -12.06
C GLU A 17 -15.42 18.26 -11.72
N ASN A 18 -14.62 17.21 -11.44
CA ASN A 18 -15.16 15.90 -11.10
C ASN A 18 -15.91 15.91 -9.75
N LYS A 19 -15.44 16.70 -8.77
CA LYS A 19 -16.15 16.91 -7.50
C LYS A 19 -17.56 17.47 -7.74
N PHE A 20 -17.68 18.56 -8.50
CA PHE A 20 -18.98 19.16 -8.76
C PHE A 20 -19.85 18.30 -9.69
N ARG A 21 -19.26 17.50 -10.58
CA ARG A 21 -20.00 16.49 -11.34
C ARG A 21 -20.57 15.40 -10.44
N ALA A 22 -19.81 14.96 -9.43
CA ALA A 22 -20.31 14.02 -8.43
C ALA A 22 -21.44 14.62 -7.59
N TRP A 23 -21.33 15.90 -7.20
CA TRP A 23 -22.41 16.61 -6.50
C TRP A 23 -23.67 16.69 -7.35
N LEU A 24 -23.51 17.04 -8.64
CA LEU A 24 -24.62 17.10 -9.58
C LEU A 24 -25.28 15.73 -9.77
N GLU A 25 -24.50 14.65 -9.86
CA GLU A 25 -25.07 13.32 -9.98
C GLU A 25 -25.90 12.95 -8.74
N VAL A 26 -25.42 13.24 -7.53
CA VAL A 26 -26.18 13.03 -6.28
C VAL A 26 -27.50 13.81 -6.29
N GLU A 27 -27.46 15.10 -6.65
CA GLU A 27 -28.66 15.95 -6.69
C GLU A 27 -29.72 15.41 -7.65
N ILE A 28 -29.32 15.03 -8.86
CA ILE A 28 -30.30 14.60 -9.85
C ILE A 28 -30.84 13.21 -9.49
N LEU A 29 -30.00 12.31 -8.95
CA LEU A 29 -30.48 11.01 -8.45
C LEU A 29 -31.45 11.18 -7.28
N ALA A 30 -31.24 12.16 -6.41
CA ALA A 30 -32.19 12.48 -5.34
C ALA A 30 -33.53 12.94 -5.90
N CYS A 31 -33.51 13.79 -6.94
CA CYS A 31 -34.72 14.20 -7.64
C CYS A 31 -35.43 13.01 -8.31
N GLU A 32 -34.69 12.08 -8.92
CA GLU A 32 -35.25 10.85 -9.49
C GLU A 32 -35.91 9.97 -8.42
N ALA A 33 -35.31 9.82 -7.24
CA ALA A 33 -35.93 9.08 -6.15
C ALA A 33 -37.26 9.73 -5.71
N TRP A 34 -37.30 11.06 -5.63
CA TRP A 34 -38.54 11.78 -5.32
C TRP A 34 -39.61 11.66 -6.43
N VAL A 35 -39.24 11.40 -7.68
CA VAL A 35 -40.18 11.06 -8.76
C VAL A 35 -40.81 9.70 -8.51
N GLU A 36 -40.02 8.70 -8.13
CA GLU A 36 -40.53 7.36 -7.80
C GLU A 36 -41.50 7.40 -6.60
N LEU A 37 -41.30 8.33 -5.66
CA LEU A 37 -42.23 8.58 -4.55
C LEU A 37 -43.43 9.48 -4.92
N GLY A 38 -43.47 10.03 -6.14
CA GLY A 38 -44.58 10.88 -6.62
C GLY A 38 -44.59 12.32 -6.10
N HIS A 39 -43.49 12.80 -5.51
CA HIS A 39 -43.37 14.18 -5.00
C HIS A 39 -42.94 15.19 -6.07
N ILE A 40 -42.14 14.75 -7.04
CA ILE A 40 -41.63 15.59 -8.13
C ILE A 40 -42.20 15.09 -9.47
N PRO A 41 -42.68 16.00 -10.36
CA PRO A 41 -43.09 15.61 -11.71
C PRO A 41 -41.92 15.00 -12.51
N LYS A 42 -42.17 13.88 -13.19
CA LYS A 42 -41.14 13.19 -13.98
C LYS A 42 -40.55 14.08 -15.08
N GLU A 43 -41.37 14.94 -15.67
CA GLU A 43 -40.99 15.88 -16.72
C GLU A 43 -39.95 16.88 -16.22
N ASP A 44 -40.08 17.36 -14.98
CA ASP A 44 -39.15 18.32 -14.38
C ASP A 44 -37.76 17.67 -14.20
N VAL A 45 -37.68 16.43 -13.71
CA VAL A 45 -36.39 15.73 -13.54
C VAL A 45 -35.72 15.39 -14.86
N LEU A 46 -36.50 15.07 -15.90
CA LEU A 46 -35.96 14.89 -17.26
C LEU A 46 -35.32 16.19 -17.78
N LEU A 47 -35.91 17.35 -17.47
CA LEU A 47 -35.31 18.65 -17.80
C LEU A 47 -34.04 18.90 -17.00
N ILE A 48 -34.03 18.62 -15.69
CA ILE A 48 -32.84 18.76 -14.84
C ILE A 48 -31.69 17.89 -15.40
N ARG A 49 -31.93 16.58 -15.61
CA ARG A 49 -30.91 15.63 -16.12
C ARG A 49 -30.34 16.06 -17.47
N LYS A 50 -31.14 16.70 -18.33
CA LYS A 50 -30.74 17.14 -19.66
C LYS A 50 -29.97 18.47 -19.64
N ASN A 51 -30.38 19.42 -18.78
CA ASN A 51 -29.98 20.82 -18.90
C ASN A 51 -28.97 21.25 -17.82
N ALA A 52 -28.96 20.59 -16.65
CA ALA A 52 -28.08 20.97 -15.54
C ALA A 52 -26.60 20.83 -15.92
N LYS A 53 -25.83 21.89 -15.69
CA LYS A 53 -24.39 21.92 -16.02
C LYS A 53 -23.55 22.41 -14.85
N VAL A 54 -22.36 21.83 -14.73
CA VAL A 54 -21.31 22.32 -13.84
C VAL A 54 -20.51 23.40 -14.54
N ASN A 55 -20.24 24.50 -13.83
CA ASN A 55 -19.30 25.54 -14.24
C ASN A 55 -18.45 25.92 -13.01
N VAL A 56 -17.20 25.48 -12.99
CA VAL A 56 -16.31 25.60 -11.82
C VAL A 56 -16.03 27.06 -11.49
N GLU A 57 -15.76 27.87 -12.52
CA GLU A 57 -15.47 29.30 -12.39
C GLU A 57 -16.67 30.04 -11.80
N ARG A 58 -17.87 29.76 -12.30
CA ARG A 58 -19.11 30.39 -11.84
C ARG A 58 -19.43 30.03 -10.39
N ILE A 59 -19.19 28.78 -9.99
CA ILE A 59 -19.35 28.35 -8.59
C ILE A 59 -18.38 29.14 -7.69
N ALA A 60 -17.11 29.23 -8.07
CA ALA A 60 -16.12 29.97 -7.31
C ALA A 60 -16.48 31.47 -7.17
N GLU A 61 -17.02 32.10 -8.21
CA GLU A 61 -17.52 33.47 -8.16
C GLU A 61 -18.65 33.63 -7.11
N ILE A 62 -19.66 32.75 -7.15
CA ILE A 62 -20.79 32.81 -6.21
C ILE A 62 -20.33 32.50 -4.77
N GLU A 63 -19.31 31.66 -4.59
CA GLU A 63 -18.76 31.31 -3.28
C GLU A 63 -18.12 32.51 -2.57
N LEU A 64 -17.54 33.47 -3.31
CA LEU A 64 -16.99 34.71 -2.72
C LEU A 64 -18.03 35.51 -1.94
N GLU A 65 -19.27 35.48 -2.38
CA GLU A 65 -20.42 36.14 -1.72
C GLU A 65 -21.07 35.25 -0.67
N THR A 66 -21.39 34.00 -1.04
CA THR A 66 -22.16 33.09 -0.19
C THR A 66 -21.36 32.51 0.97
N ARG A 67 -20.03 32.44 0.85
CA ARG A 67 -19.12 31.80 1.82
C ARG A 67 -19.52 30.37 2.17
N HIS A 68 -20.19 29.69 1.23
CA HIS A 68 -20.67 28.33 1.38
C HIS A 68 -20.67 27.60 0.02
N ASP A 69 -19.80 26.61 -0.12
CA ASP A 69 -19.56 25.84 -1.36
C ASP A 69 -20.82 25.18 -1.95
N VAL A 70 -21.62 24.45 -1.16
CA VAL A 70 -22.85 23.80 -1.65
C VAL A 70 -23.91 24.82 -2.08
N VAL A 71 -24.05 25.94 -1.37
CA VAL A 71 -24.98 27.01 -1.77
C VAL A 71 -24.53 27.66 -3.07
N ALA A 72 -23.23 27.89 -3.24
CA ALA A 72 -22.68 28.40 -4.49
C ALA A 72 -22.93 27.43 -5.65
N PHE A 73 -22.71 26.14 -5.42
CA PHE A 73 -22.98 25.08 -6.38
C PHE A 73 -24.44 25.01 -6.81
N THR A 74 -25.38 24.90 -5.86
CA THR A 74 -26.82 24.79 -6.16
C THR A 74 -27.34 26.02 -6.91
N ARG A 75 -26.86 27.23 -6.57
CA ARG A 75 -27.17 28.47 -7.30
C ARG A 75 -26.62 28.45 -8.73
N ALA A 76 -25.34 28.09 -8.91
CA ALA A 76 -24.72 28.02 -10.23
C ALA A 76 -25.44 27.01 -11.14
N VAL A 77 -25.82 25.85 -10.60
CA VAL A 77 -26.62 24.85 -11.34
C VAL A 77 -28.01 25.41 -11.68
N SER A 78 -28.65 26.08 -10.73
CA SER A 78 -29.98 26.68 -10.96
C SER A 78 -29.98 27.74 -12.08
N GLU A 79 -28.89 28.49 -12.27
CA GLU A 79 -28.73 29.43 -13.40
C GLU A 79 -28.77 28.73 -14.78
N THR A 80 -28.56 27.42 -14.83
CA THR A 80 -28.60 26.61 -16.07
C THR A 80 -29.97 26.00 -16.35
N LEU A 81 -30.93 26.16 -15.42
CA LEU A 81 -32.23 25.51 -15.41
C LEU A 81 -33.38 26.52 -15.49
N GLY A 82 -34.57 26.04 -15.85
CA GLY A 82 -35.82 26.80 -15.82
C GLY A 82 -36.57 26.70 -14.47
N PRO A 83 -37.91 26.72 -14.49
CA PRO A 83 -38.74 26.56 -13.28
C PRO A 83 -38.49 25.27 -12.49
N GLU A 84 -37.94 24.24 -13.13
CA GLU A 84 -37.56 22.96 -12.51
C GLU A 84 -36.42 23.11 -11.49
N SER A 85 -35.67 24.23 -11.52
CA SER A 85 -34.62 24.54 -10.53
C SER A 85 -35.09 24.51 -9.08
N LYS A 86 -36.40 24.72 -8.82
CA LYS A 86 -37.01 24.64 -7.48
C LYS A 86 -36.84 23.28 -6.79
N TRP A 87 -36.51 22.22 -7.55
CA TRP A 87 -36.32 20.87 -7.05
C TRP A 87 -34.87 20.53 -6.71
N VAL A 88 -33.91 21.32 -7.19
CA VAL A 88 -32.50 21.13 -6.85
C VAL A 88 -32.35 21.28 -5.33
N HIS A 89 -31.69 20.31 -4.70
CA HIS A 89 -31.50 20.25 -3.25
C HIS A 89 -32.78 20.05 -2.40
N TYR A 90 -33.88 19.56 -3.00
CA TYR A 90 -35.14 19.35 -2.28
C TYR A 90 -35.02 18.29 -1.17
N GLY A 91 -35.25 18.72 0.08
CA GLY A 91 -35.18 17.86 1.26
C GLY A 91 -33.77 17.55 1.77
N LEU A 92 -32.73 18.05 1.09
CA LEU A 92 -31.33 17.74 1.41
C LEU A 92 -30.73 18.73 2.40
N THR A 93 -29.70 18.28 3.12
CA THR A 93 -28.69 19.15 3.73
C THR A 93 -27.39 19.10 2.94
N SER A 94 -26.54 20.11 3.10
CA SER A 94 -25.24 20.23 2.41
C SER A 94 -24.41 18.96 2.44
N THR A 95 -24.36 18.27 3.59
CA THR A 95 -23.53 17.06 3.73
C THR A 95 -24.20 15.76 3.27
N ASP A 96 -25.49 15.77 2.94
CA ASP A 96 -26.07 14.66 2.17
C ASP A 96 -25.41 14.56 0.79
N VAL A 97 -25.15 15.71 0.18
CA VAL A 97 -24.43 15.82 -1.10
C VAL A 97 -22.94 15.59 -0.91
N VAL A 98 -22.31 16.33 0.00
CA VAL A 98 -20.84 16.32 0.15
C VAL A 98 -20.29 14.94 0.53
N ASP A 99 -20.83 14.29 1.56
CA ASP A 99 -20.28 13.00 2.04
C ASP A 99 -20.59 11.85 1.08
N THR A 100 -21.78 11.83 0.47
CA THR A 100 -22.16 10.81 -0.52
C THR A 100 -21.32 10.95 -1.78
N ALA A 101 -21.13 12.17 -2.28
CA ALA A 101 -20.25 12.41 -3.41
C ALA A 101 -18.77 12.12 -3.08
N LEU A 102 -18.29 12.46 -1.88
CA LEU A 102 -16.94 12.12 -1.45
C LEU A 102 -16.72 10.61 -1.43
N SER A 103 -17.69 9.85 -0.92
CA SER A 103 -17.64 8.38 -0.88
C SER A 103 -17.69 7.79 -2.29
N TYR A 104 -18.43 8.41 -3.22
CA TYR A 104 -18.41 8.05 -4.64
C TYR A 104 -17.04 8.34 -5.30
N LEU A 105 -16.39 9.46 -5.00
CA LEU A 105 -15.03 9.75 -5.47
C LEU A 105 -14.02 8.76 -4.88
N LEU A 106 -14.14 8.41 -3.60
CA LEU A 106 -13.34 7.37 -2.97
C LEU A 106 -13.59 6.02 -3.64
N HIS A 107 -14.82 5.67 -3.99
CA HIS A 107 -15.14 4.45 -4.74
C HIS A 107 -14.39 4.39 -6.08
N GLN A 108 -14.32 5.49 -6.82
CA GLN A 108 -13.52 5.61 -8.04
C GLN A 108 -12.03 5.42 -7.77
N ALA A 109 -11.47 6.10 -6.76
CA ALA A 109 -10.06 6.03 -6.40
C ALA A 109 -9.67 4.60 -5.96
N ASN A 110 -10.56 3.96 -5.20
CA ASN A 110 -10.36 2.63 -4.65
C ASN A 110 -10.33 1.55 -5.73
N ALA A 111 -11.06 1.72 -6.83
CA ALA A 111 -10.95 0.83 -7.98
C ALA A 111 -9.54 0.85 -8.59
N ILE A 112 -8.92 2.03 -8.68
CA ILE A 112 -7.54 2.19 -9.17
C ILE A 112 -6.55 1.55 -8.18
N LEU A 113 -6.65 1.90 -6.89
CA LEU A 113 -5.73 1.39 -5.87
C LEU A 113 -5.78 -0.14 -5.75
N LEU A 114 -6.98 -0.73 -5.83
CA LEU A 114 -7.13 -2.19 -5.78
C LEU A 114 -6.46 -2.86 -6.99
N ALA A 115 -6.67 -2.32 -8.19
CA ALA A 115 -6.02 -2.82 -9.41
C ALA A 115 -4.48 -2.69 -9.34
N ASP A 116 -3.98 -1.59 -8.77
CA ASP A 116 -2.55 -1.36 -8.59
C ASP A 116 -1.91 -2.32 -7.58
N VAL A 117 -2.61 -2.62 -6.48
CA VAL A 117 -2.19 -3.65 -5.51
C VAL A 117 -2.16 -5.02 -6.17
N ASP A 118 -3.17 -5.38 -6.96
CA ASP A 118 -3.25 -6.66 -7.66
C ASP A 118 -2.10 -6.83 -8.65
N ARG A 119 -1.85 -5.81 -9.47
CA ARG A 119 -0.70 -5.81 -10.38
C ARG A 119 0.63 -5.90 -9.63
N PHE A 120 0.78 -5.26 -8.48
CA PHE A 120 2.02 -5.36 -7.70
C PHE A 120 2.20 -6.75 -7.09
N ILE A 121 1.12 -7.40 -6.64
CA ILE A 121 1.12 -8.80 -6.20
C ILE A 121 1.60 -9.71 -7.34
N ASP A 122 1.14 -9.50 -8.57
CA ASP A 122 1.58 -10.28 -9.74
C ASP A 122 3.07 -10.08 -10.04
N VAL A 123 3.57 -8.85 -9.99
CA VAL A 123 5.01 -8.56 -10.15
C VAL A 123 5.85 -9.30 -9.09
N LEU A 124 5.40 -9.31 -7.83
CA LEU A 124 6.08 -10.02 -6.75
C LEU A 124 6.06 -11.54 -6.97
N LYS A 125 4.94 -12.07 -7.45
CA LYS A 125 4.79 -13.49 -7.82
C LYS A 125 5.77 -13.88 -8.91
N GLU A 126 5.82 -13.12 -10.01
CA GLU A 126 6.76 -13.35 -11.12
C GLU A 126 8.21 -13.37 -10.61
N LYS A 127 8.60 -12.35 -9.83
CA LYS A 127 9.96 -12.22 -9.28
C LYS A 127 10.32 -13.35 -8.31
N ALA A 128 9.36 -13.79 -7.50
CA ALA A 128 9.55 -14.91 -6.59
C ALA A 128 9.79 -16.22 -7.33
N LEU A 129 9.01 -16.49 -8.39
CA LEU A 129 9.16 -17.69 -9.22
C LEU A 129 10.47 -17.66 -10.01
N GLU A 130 10.82 -16.52 -10.60
CA GLU A 130 12.08 -16.31 -11.33
C GLU A 130 13.31 -16.66 -10.48
N HIS A 131 13.30 -16.24 -9.21
CA HIS A 131 14.44 -16.39 -8.30
C HIS A 131 14.24 -17.45 -7.22
N LYS A 132 13.34 -18.41 -7.43
CA LYS A 132 12.95 -19.44 -6.45
C LYS A 132 14.13 -20.09 -5.74
N TYR A 133 15.16 -20.48 -6.49
CA TYR A 133 16.39 -21.12 -5.98
C TYR A 133 17.64 -20.23 -6.09
N THR A 134 17.49 -18.92 -6.32
CA THR A 134 18.64 -18.01 -6.28
C THR A 134 19.11 -17.84 -4.84
N VAL A 135 20.11 -18.63 -4.44
CA VAL A 135 20.66 -18.62 -3.08
C VAL A 135 21.33 -17.27 -2.75
N MET A 136 21.15 -16.83 -1.50
CA MET A 136 21.78 -15.64 -0.94
C MET A 136 21.93 -15.78 0.58
N MET A 137 22.68 -14.88 1.21
CA MET A 137 22.73 -14.86 2.68
C MET A 137 21.44 -14.33 3.30
N GLY A 138 20.89 -15.10 4.24
CA GLY A 138 19.98 -14.59 5.26
C GLY A 138 20.73 -13.68 6.23
N ARG A 139 20.07 -12.60 6.64
CA ARG A 139 20.68 -11.57 7.51
C ARG A 139 19.79 -11.25 8.69
N THR A 140 20.33 -11.36 9.89
CA THR A 140 19.71 -10.95 11.15
C THR A 140 20.60 -9.90 11.80
N HIS A 141 20.04 -8.77 12.25
CA HIS A 141 20.82 -7.62 12.75
C HIS A 141 21.83 -7.05 11.73
N GLY A 142 21.63 -7.32 10.43
CA GLY A 142 22.59 -6.95 9.38
C GLY A 142 23.81 -7.87 9.26
N VAL A 143 23.88 -8.95 10.05
CA VAL A 143 24.97 -9.94 10.07
C VAL A 143 24.53 -11.22 9.34
N HIS A 144 25.48 -11.92 8.72
CA HIS A 144 25.24 -13.22 8.09
C HIS A 144 24.75 -14.24 9.13
N ALA A 145 23.61 -14.88 8.82
CA ALA A 145 23.07 -16.00 9.57
C ALA A 145 23.22 -17.27 8.72
N GLU A 146 22.12 -17.82 8.21
CA GLU A 146 22.09 -18.98 7.34
C GLU A 146 21.69 -18.60 5.89
N PRO A 147 22.04 -19.42 4.89
CA PRO A 147 21.56 -19.25 3.52
C PRO A 147 20.02 -19.23 3.41
N THR A 148 19.51 -18.41 2.49
CA THR A 148 18.11 -18.39 2.06
C THR A 148 18.06 -18.21 0.53
N THR A 149 16.89 -17.96 -0.06
CA THR A 149 16.80 -17.59 -1.48
C THR A 149 16.18 -16.21 -1.67
N PHE A 150 16.60 -15.52 -2.73
CA PHE A 150 15.96 -14.27 -3.13
C PHE A 150 14.48 -14.48 -3.49
N GLY A 151 14.14 -15.63 -4.06
CA GLY A 151 12.76 -16.05 -4.28
C GLY A 151 11.92 -16.13 -3.00
N LEU A 152 12.46 -16.68 -1.90
CA LEU A 152 11.78 -16.69 -0.60
C LEU A 152 11.58 -15.26 -0.05
N LYS A 153 12.53 -14.35 -0.30
CA LYS A 153 12.40 -12.93 0.08
C LYS A 153 11.28 -12.23 -0.70
N MET A 154 11.15 -12.51 -1.99
CA MET A 154 10.03 -12.00 -2.80
C MET A 154 8.70 -12.67 -2.40
N ALA A 155 8.70 -13.96 -2.10
CA ALA A 155 7.52 -14.69 -1.64
C ALA A 155 7.00 -14.16 -0.29
N LEU A 156 7.89 -13.71 0.60
CA LEU A 156 7.54 -13.02 1.84
C LEU A 156 6.78 -11.72 1.55
N TRP A 157 7.26 -10.91 0.59
CA TRP A 157 6.60 -9.66 0.19
C TRP A 157 5.27 -9.92 -0.50
N TYR A 158 5.20 -10.93 -1.36
CA TYR A 158 3.96 -11.40 -2.00
C TYR A 158 2.90 -11.77 -0.96
N ALA A 159 3.26 -12.58 0.05
CA ALA A 159 2.34 -12.97 1.11
C ALA A 159 1.90 -11.77 1.97
N GLU A 160 2.77 -10.78 2.17
CA GLU A 160 2.41 -9.53 2.85
C GLU A 160 1.45 -8.67 2.05
N MET A 161 1.68 -8.53 0.74
CA MET A 161 0.80 -7.75 -0.12
C MET A 161 -0.57 -8.40 -0.28
N LYS A 162 -0.68 -9.73 -0.23
CA LYS A 162 -1.99 -10.42 -0.13
C LYS A 162 -2.77 -10.00 1.13
N ARG A 163 -2.13 -9.98 2.29
CA ARG A 163 -2.78 -9.50 3.53
C ARG A 163 -3.17 -8.03 3.44
N ASN A 164 -2.34 -7.21 2.79
CA ASN A 164 -2.64 -5.80 2.55
C ASN A 164 -3.81 -5.60 1.58
N ARG A 165 -3.95 -6.45 0.57
CA ARG A 165 -5.12 -6.46 -0.32
C ARG A 165 -6.40 -6.79 0.45
N GLU A 166 -6.38 -7.82 1.30
CA GLU A 166 -7.52 -8.18 2.16
C GLU A 166 -7.94 -7.01 3.06
N ARG A 167 -6.97 -6.35 3.70
CA ARG A 167 -7.21 -5.14 4.50
C ARG A 167 -7.76 -3.98 3.67
N LEU A 168 -7.22 -3.77 2.47
CA LEU A 168 -7.69 -2.71 1.57
C LEU A 168 -9.13 -2.95 1.19
N VAL A 169 -9.52 -4.18 0.83
CA VAL A 169 -10.92 -4.51 0.53
C VAL A 169 -11.82 -4.17 1.71
N GLN A 170 -11.46 -4.55 2.94
CA GLN A 170 -12.24 -4.21 4.14
C GLN A 170 -12.33 -2.69 4.38
N ALA A 171 -11.22 -1.98 4.19
CA ALA A 171 -11.17 -0.53 4.31
C ALA A 171 -12.01 0.19 3.24
N ILE A 172 -12.01 -0.31 2.01
CA ILE A 172 -12.85 0.18 0.90
C ILE A 172 -14.32 0.03 1.28
N GLU A 173 -14.74 -1.15 1.74
CA GLU A 173 -16.13 -1.38 2.17
C GLU A 173 -16.53 -0.46 3.32
N SER A 174 -15.62 -0.16 4.24
CA SER A 174 -15.87 0.77 5.36
C SER A 174 -16.25 2.18 4.91
N VAL A 175 -15.72 2.66 3.78
CA VAL A 175 -15.98 4.00 3.20
C VAL A 175 -16.87 3.95 1.96
N ARG A 176 -17.32 2.77 1.52
CA ARG A 176 -18.27 2.59 0.40
C ARG A 176 -19.71 2.80 0.89
N VAL A 177 -19.93 3.90 1.60
CA VAL A 177 -21.21 4.24 2.22
C VAL A 177 -21.62 5.68 1.88
N GLY A 178 -22.89 5.93 1.59
CA GLY A 178 -23.46 7.27 1.45
C GLY A 178 -24.36 7.63 2.63
N LYS A 179 -24.76 8.90 2.70
CA LYS A 179 -25.80 9.35 3.64
C LYS A 179 -26.69 10.42 3.02
N MET A 180 -28.00 10.32 3.22
CA MET A 180 -29.02 11.30 2.80
C MET A 180 -30.15 11.36 3.82
N SER A 181 -29.78 11.61 5.06
CA SER A 181 -30.64 11.55 6.25
C SER A 181 -31.01 12.93 6.80
N GLY A 182 -30.61 13.99 6.10
CA GLY A 182 -30.94 15.38 6.41
C GLY A 182 -30.10 15.98 7.53
N ALA A 183 -30.62 17.05 8.12
CA ALA A 183 -29.88 17.99 8.96
C ALA A 183 -29.26 17.37 10.23
N VAL A 184 -29.85 16.32 10.81
CA VAL A 184 -29.34 15.68 12.04
C VAL A 184 -29.45 14.15 12.00
N GLY A 185 -29.65 13.57 10.81
CA GLY A 185 -29.69 12.12 10.67
C GLY A 185 -31.03 11.45 11.00
N THR A 186 -32.12 12.20 11.00
CA THR A 186 -33.45 11.73 11.48
C THR A 186 -34.46 11.51 10.36
N TYR A 187 -34.11 11.75 9.10
CA TYR A 187 -35.03 11.65 7.96
C TYR A 187 -36.27 12.56 8.07
N ALA A 188 -36.22 13.59 8.92
CA ALA A 188 -37.40 14.44 9.19
C ALA A 188 -37.93 15.19 7.95
N ASN A 189 -37.05 15.49 6.99
CA ASN A 189 -37.39 16.23 5.77
C ASN A 189 -37.03 15.47 4.48
N ILE A 190 -36.64 14.20 4.60
CA ILE A 190 -36.23 13.35 3.47
C ILE A 190 -36.62 11.91 3.75
N ASP A 191 -37.28 11.28 2.79
CA ASP A 191 -37.66 9.87 2.89
C ASP A 191 -36.41 8.96 2.79
N PRO A 192 -36.22 7.95 3.66
CA PRO A 192 -35.10 7.01 3.57
C PRO A 192 -34.95 6.33 2.20
N PHE A 193 -36.02 6.15 1.44
CA PHE A 193 -35.97 5.62 0.07
C PHE A 193 -35.06 6.45 -0.85
N VAL A 194 -34.96 7.76 -0.62
CA VAL A 194 -34.06 8.63 -1.40
C VAL A 194 -32.60 8.24 -1.17
N GLU A 195 -32.22 7.97 0.07
CA GLU A 195 -30.88 7.51 0.42
C GLU A 195 -30.57 6.15 -0.21
N GLU A 196 -31.50 5.20 -0.11
CA GLU A 196 -31.36 3.86 -0.69
C GLU A 196 -31.18 3.93 -2.21
N TYR A 197 -32.05 4.67 -2.89
CA TYR A 197 -32.00 4.84 -4.35
C TYR A 197 -30.68 5.47 -4.80
N VAL A 198 -30.26 6.58 -4.19
CA VAL A 198 -29.03 7.27 -4.60
C VAL A 198 -27.80 6.41 -4.32
N CYS A 199 -27.73 5.78 -3.15
CA CYS A 199 -26.60 4.91 -2.81
C CYS A 199 -26.51 3.72 -3.78
N GLU A 200 -27.62 3.04 -4.09
CA GLU A 200 -27.64 1.93 -5.05
C GLU A 200 -27.12 2.36 -6.42
N LYS A 201 -27.60 3.49 -6.94
CA LYS A 201 -27.20 4.01 -8.27
C LYS A 201 -25.72 4.40 -8.35
N LEU A 202 -25.13 4.81 -7.22
CA LEU A 202 -23.70 5.15 -7.11
C LEU A 202 -22.81 3.97 -6.69
N GLY A 203 -23.37 2.78 -6.49
CA GLY A 203 -22.61 1.61 -6.04
C GLY A 203 -22.16 1.69 -4.56
N LEU A 204 -22.86 2.49 -3.76
CA LEU A 204 -22.64 2.69 -2.33
C LEU A 204 -23.68 1.94 -1.50
N GLN A 205 -23.39 1.72 -0.22
CA GLN A 205 -24.39 1.30 0.76
C GLN A 205 -24.95 2.52 1.50
N ALA A 206 -26.22 2.51 1.88
CA ALA A 206 -26.74 3.51 2.82
C ALA A 206 -26.12 3.27 4.21
N ALA A 207 -25.76 4.33 4.92
CA ALA A 207 -25.28 4.21 6.29
C ALA A 207 -26.42 3.71 7.21
N GLU A 208 -26.15 2.66 8.01
CA GLU A 208 -27.15 2.08 8.93
C GLU A 208 -27.77 3.12 9.88
N ILE A 209 -26.96 4.08 10.31
CA ILE A 209 -27.34 5.28 11.03
C ILE A 209 -26.31 6.36 10.72
N SER A 210 -26.75 7.60 10.63
CA SER A 210 -25.89 8.75 10.43
C SER A 210 -26.34 9.92 11.30
N THR A 211 -25.46 10.92 11.43
CA THR A 211 -25.82 12.23 11.99
C THR A 211 -26.01 13.19 10.82
N GLN A 212 -25.66 14.47 10.96
CA GLN A 212 -25.53 15.35 9.80
C GLN A 212 -24.42 14.86 8.84
N THR A 213 -23.53 13.97 9.28
CA THR A 213 -22.40 13.42 8.50
C THR A 213 -22.27 11.90 8.61
N LEU A 214 -21.48 11.32 7.72
CA LEU A 214 -20.88 10.00 7.96
C LEU A 214 -19.95 10.04 9.17
N GLN A 215 -19.83 8.92 9.87
CA GLN A 215 -18.93 8.80 11.01
C GLN A 215 -17.48 8.65 10.54
N ARG A 216 -16.56 9.41 11.16
CA ARG A 216 -15.17 9.57 10.69
C ARG A 216 -14.24 8.42 11.08
N ASP A 217 -14.69 7.48 11.91
CA ASP A 217 -13.99 6.21 12.19
C ASP A 217 -13.74 5.40 10.90
N ARG A 218 -14.68 5.47 9.95
CA ARG A 218 -14.56 4.87 8.60
C ARG A 218 -13.34 5.40 7.85
N HIS A 219 -13.19 6.72 7.85
CA HIS A 219 -12.10 7.42 7.17
C HIS A 219 -10.76 7.19 7.87
N ALA A 220 -10.75 7.12 9.20
CA ALA A 220 -9.57 6.77 10.00
C ALA A 220 -9.09 5.33 9.69
N HIS A 221 -10.00 4.35 9.68
CA HIS A 221 -9.70 2.97 9.28
C HIS A 221 -9.13 2.92 7.85
N TYR A 222 -9.76 3.63 6.91
CA TYR A 222 -9.30 3.72 5.53
C TYR A 222 -7.87 4.28 5.42
N LEU A 223 -7.58 5.44 6.02
CA LEU A 223 -6.27 6.07 5.96
C LEU A 223 -5.18 5.26 6.69
N SER A 224 -5.52 4.59 7.79
CA SER A 224 -4.59 3.68 8.47
C SER A 224 -4.17 2.52 7.57
N THR A 225 -5.10 2.01 6.75
CA THR A 225 -4.84 0.92 5.81
C THR A 225 -3.93 1.40 4.69
N LEU A 226 -4.19 2.57 4.10
CA LEU A 226 -3.31 3.16 3.09
C LEU A 226 -1.89 3.39 3.63
N ALA A 227 -1.77 3.90 4.86
CA ALA A 227 -0.50 4.12 5.53
C ALA A 227 0.26 2.81 5.81
N LEU A 228 -0.45 1.72 6.13
CA LEU A 228 0.15 0.40 6.35
C LEU A 228 0.70 -0.20 5.04
N ILE A 229 -0.03 -0.04 3.93
CA ILE A 229 0.45 -0.44 2.61
C ILE A 229 1.72 0.35 2.26
N ALA A 230 1.70 1.67 2.39
CA ALA A 230 2.86 2.52 2.13
C ALA A 230 4.07 2.14 3.02
N THR A 231 3.83 1.78 4.27
CA THR A 231 4.86 1.29 5.20
C THR A 231 5.46 -0.05 4.76
N SER A 232 4.64 -0.94 4.20
CA SER A 232 5.12 -2.19 3.61
C SER A 232 6.04 -1.92 2.41
N LEU A 233 5.68 -0.96 1.55
CA LEU A 233 6.53 -0.52 0.43
C LEU A 233 7.86 0.09 0.93
N ASP A 234 7.84 0.88 2.01
CA ASP A 234 9.05 1.43 2.65
C ASP A 234 9.99 0.32 3.14
N LYS A 235 9.43 -0.76 3.73
CA LYS A 235 10.20 -1.94 4.13
C LYS A 235 10.89 -2.60 2.93
N PHE A 236 10.17 -2.81 1.84
CA PHE A 236 10.72 -3.44 0.63
C PHE A 236 11.79 -2.55 -0.02
N ALA A 237 11.52 -1.25 -0.11
CA ALA A 237 12.46 -0.27 -0.62
C ALA A 237 13.74 -0.20 0.22
N THR A 238 13.62 -0.28 1.55
CA THR A 238 14.76 -0.31 2.47
C THR A 238 15.63 -1.55 2.27
N GLU A 239 15.03 -2.70 2.01
CA GLU A 239 15.78 -3.92 1.66
C GLU A 239 16.57 -3.74 0.37
N ILE A 240 15.94 -3.24 -0.70
CA ILE A 240 16.63 -3.00 -1.98
C ILE A 240 17.80 -2.04 -1.78
N ARG A 241 17.62 -0.97 -1.00
CA ARG A 241 18.70 -0.03 -0.63
C ARG A 241 19.84 -0.74 0.10
N GLY A 242 19.53 -1.67 1.00
CA GLY A 242 20.52 -2.49 1.71
C GLY A 242 21.30 -3.41 0.76
N LEU A 243 20.60 -4.12 -0.12
CA LEU A 243 21.17 -5.07 -1.06
C LEU A 243 21.96 -4.40 -2.21
N GLN A 244 21.65 -3.13 -2.53
CA GLN A 244 22.36 -2.32 -3.53
C GLN A 244 23.58 -1.58 -2.96
N LYS A 245 23.83 -1.62 -1.64
CA LYS A 245 25.07 -1.06 -1.05
C LYS A 245 26.30 -1.62 -1.77
N SER A 246 27.31 -0.78 -1.98
CA SER A 246 28.52 -1.11 -2.75
C SER A 246 29.23 -2.37 -2.25
N GLU A 247 29.26 -2.56 -0.93
CA GLU A 247 29.87 -3.73 -0.31
C GLU A 247 29.09 -5.00 -0.68
N THR A 248 27.77 -4.93 -0.86
CA THR A 248 26.87 -6.08 -1.06
C THR A 248 26.62 -6.35 -2.53
N ARG A 249 26.04 -5.38 -3.24
CA ARG A 249 25.70 -5.40 -4.68
C ARG A 249 25.00 -6.69 -5.13
N GLU A 250 24.03 -7.13 -4.35
CA GLU A 250 23.21 -8.32 -4.66
C GLU A 250 22.06 -7.97 -5.62
N VAL A 251 21.59 -6.73 -5.58
CA VAL A 251 20.59 -6.19 -6.51
C VAL A 251 20.95 -4.76 -6.91
N GLU A 252 20.32 -4.24 -7.96
CA GLU A 252 20.43 -2.86 -8.38
C GLU A 252 19.16 -2.40 -9.11
N GLU A 253 18.64 -1.21 -8.78
CA GLU A 253 17.61 -0.55 -9.57
C GLU A 253 18.08 -0.41 -11.03
N ALA A 254 17.21 -0.71 -11.99
CA ALA A 254 17.53 -0.62 -13.41
C ALA A 254 18.09 0.77 -13.77
N PHE A 255 19.26 0.78 -14.42
CA PHE A 255 19.95 1.99 -14.83
C PHE A 255 19.90 2.15 -16.35
N LYS A 256 19.07 3.08 -16.84
CA LYS A 256 18.80 3.23 -18.28
C LYS A 256 19.96 3.89 -19.02
N LYS A 257 20.11 3.58 -20.31
CA LYS A 257 21.09 4.25 -21.19
C LYS A 257 20.81 5.76 -21.20
N GLY A 258 21.83 6.57 -20.86
CA GLY A 258 21.72 8.03 -20.75
C GLY A 258 21.36 8.55 -19.35
N GLN A 259 20.99 7.69 -18.40
CA GLN A 259 20.80 8.08 -17.00
C GLN A 259 22.15 8.49 -16.39
N LYS A 260 22.17 9.62 -15.67
CA LYS A 260 23.33 10.05 -14.87
C LYS A 260 23.03 9.78 -13.41
N GLY A 261 23.86 8.96 -12.75
CA GLY A 261 23.67 8.62 -11.33
C GLY A 261 24.30 9.64 -10.37
N SER A 262 25.15 10.53 -10.88
CA SER A 262 25.72 11.68 -10.16
C SER A 262 26.15 12.75 -11.15
N SER A 263 26.19 14.01 -10.72
CA SER A 263 26.78 15.12 -11.47
C SER A 263 28.32 15.06 -11.54
N ALA A 264 28.97 14.40 -10.57
CA ALA A 264 30.43 14.42 -10.42
C ALA A 264 31.09 13.03 -10.49
N MET A 265 30.35 11.95 -10.24
CA MET A 265 30.90 10.60 -10.16
C MET A 265 30.27 9.66 -11.20
N PRO A 266 30.93 9.40 -12.35
CA PRO A 266 30.37 8.62 -13.45
C PRO A 266 30.00 7.16 -13.12
N HIS A 267 30.62 6.58 -12.08
CA HIS A 267 30.39 5.20 -11.65
C HIS A 267 29.17 5.04 -10.74
N LYS A 268 28.60 6.14 -10.21
CA LYS A 268 27.62 6.09 -9.12
C LYS A 268 26.27 5.54 -9.61
N ARG A 269 25.77 4.47 -8.98
CA ARG A 269 24.45 3.88 -9.23
C ARG A 269 23.66 3.83 -7.91
N ASN A 270 22.58 4.61 -7.82
CA ASN A 270 21.88 4.85 -6.56
C ASN A 270 20.45 4.29 -6.59
N PRO A 271 19.94 3.78 -5.46
CA PRO A 271 18.56 3.34 -5.32
C PRO A 271 17.59 4.52 -5.07
N ILE A 272 17.63 5.55 -5.92
CA ILE A 272 16.83 6.78 -5.71
C ILE A 272 15.33 6.53 -5.83
N GLY A 273 14.91 5.49 -6.55
CA GLY A 273 13.53 5.06 -6.62
C GLY A 273 13.02 4.60 -5.26
N CYS A 274 13.78 3.73 -4.60
CA CYS A 274 13.50 3.24 -3.26
C CYS A 274 13.60 4.34 -2.20
N GLU A 275 14.58 5.25 -2.31
CA GLU A 275 14.68 6.40 -1.40
C GLU A 275 13.44 7.33 -1.52
N ASN A 276 12.94 7.54 -2.74
CA ASN A 276 11.70 8.29 -2.96
C ASN A 276 10.49 7.57 -2.35
N VAL A 277 10.40 6.25 -2.49
CA VAL A 277 9.34 5.43 -1.86
C VAL A 277 9.36 5.59 -0.34
N SER A 278 10.53 5.45 0.29
CA SER A 278 10.69 5.66 1.74
C SER A 278 10.29 7.06 2.19
N GLY A 279 10.59 8.09 1.39
CA GLY A 279 10.22 9.47 1.70
C GLY A 279 8.72 9.69 1.71
N LEU A 280 8.01 9.27 0.65
CA LEU A 280 6.57 9.49 0.53
C LEU A 280 5.75 8.60 1.47
N ALA A 281 6.24 7.39 1.80
CA ALA A 281 5.60 6.56 2.82
C ALA A 281 5.53 7.26 4.19
N ARG A 282 6.51 8.11 4.54
CA ARG A 282 6.48 8.92 5.76
C ARG A 282 5.37 9.97 5.72
N VAL A 283 5.12 10.58 4.56
CA VAL A 283 4.06 11.58 4.38
C VAL A 283 2.70 10.94 4.58
N ILE A 284 2.44 9.79 3.93
CA ILE A 284 1.17 9.07 4.07
C ILE A 284 0.93 8.63 5.53
N ARG A 285 1.97 8.20 6.24
CA ARG A 285 1.86 7.90 7.69
C ARG A 285 1.45 9.11 8.52
N GLY A 286 1.87 10.33 8.15
CA GLY A 286 1.44 11.56 8.83
C GLY A 286 -0.06 11.80 8.69
N HIS A 287 -0.63 11.55 7.51
CA HIS A 287 -2.07 11.70 7.25
C HIS A 287 -2.96 10.79 8.11
N MET A 288 -2.44 9.61 8.50
CA MET A 288 -3.17 8.71 9.40
C MET A 288 -3.47 9.39 10.74
N VAL A 289 -2.53 10.16 11.32
CA VAL A 289 -2.76 10.84 12.61
C VAL A 289 -3.90 11.84 12.47
N SER A 290 -3.85 12.69 11.44
CA SER A 290 -4.91 13.65 11.15
C SER A 290 -6.28 12.99 10.93
N ALA A 291 -6.33 11.82 10.30
CA ALA A 291 -7.57 11.08 10.11
C ALA A 291 -8.17 10.57 11.44
N TYR A 292 -7.34 10.13 12.39
CA TYR A 292 -7.80 9.74 13.73
C TYR A 292 -8.27 10.95 14.55
N GLU A 293 -7.61 12.09 14.41
CA GLU A 293 -8.00 13.34 15.07
C GLU A 293 -9.32 13.93 14.52
N ASN A 294 -9.77 13.49 13.34
CA ASN A 294 -11.08 13.84 12.77
C ASN A 294 -12.25 13.03 13.36
N VAL A 295 -11.99 11.97 14.14
CA VAL A 295 -13.05 11.10 14.68
C VAL A 295 -13.92 11.77 15.76
N PRO A 296 -13.37 12.47 16.79
CA PRO A 296 -14.17 13.02 17.89
C PRO A 296 -14.87 14.33 17.52
N LEU A 297 -15.76 14.28 16.52
CA LEU A 297 -16.64 15.40 16.16
C LEU A 297 -17.68 15.67 17.25
N TRP A 298 -18.11 16.92 17.36
CA TRP A 298 -19.06 17.35 18.39
C TRP A 298 -20.51 17.15 17.95
N HIS A 299 -21.31 16.52 18.82
CA HIS A 299 -22.76 16.31 18.64
C HIS A 299 -23.08 15.67 17.27
N GLU A 300 -24.04 16.20 16.53
CA GLU A 300 -24.43 15.69 15.22
C GLU A 300 -23.47 16.08 14.09
N ARG A 301 -22.60 17.09 14.32
CA ARG A 301 -21.30 17.33 13.65
C ARG A 301 -20.71 18.69 14.03
N ASP A 302 -19.39 18.79 13.92
CA ASP A 302 -18.70 20.01 13.51
C ASP A 302 -18.01 19.78 12.14
N ILE A 303 -17.42 20.82 11.56
CA ILE A 303 -16.84 20.78 10.20
C ILE A 303 -15.31 20.73 10.19
N SER A 304 -14.66 20.54 11.35
CA SER A 304 -13.18 20.53 11.45
C SER A 304 -12.53 19.49 10.54
N HIS A 305 -13.16 18.32 10.37
CA HIS A 305 -12.68 17.26 9.47
C HIS A 305 -12.54 17.72 8.02
N SER A 306 -13.38 18.65 7.57
CA SER A 306 -13.56 18.95 6.15
C SER A 306 -12.34 19.67 5.56
N SER A 307 -11.67 20.55 6.32
CA SER A 307 -10.44 21.21 5.86
C SER A 307 -9.26 20.22 5.80
N VAL A 308 -9.21 19.28 6.76
CA VAL A 308 -8.22 18.21 6.82
C VAL A 308 -8.40 17.24 5.66
N GLU A 309 -9.63 16.75 5.42
CA GLU A 309 -9.98 15.78 4.38
C GLU A 309 -9.71 16.29 2.96
N ARG A 310 -9.88 17.61 2.71
CA ARG A 310 -9.48 18.27 1.46
C ARG A 310 -7.98 18.12 1.15
N VAL A 311 -7.14 17.95 2.17
CA VAL A 311 -5.70 17.70 2.01
C VAL A 311 -5.42 16.21 1.98
N ILE A 312 -5.83 15.49 3.03
CA ILE A 312 -5.33 14.14 3.29
C ILE A 312 -5.92 13.07 2.36
N LEU A 313 -7.17 13.20 1.90
CA LEU A 313 -7.80 12.18 1.05
C LEU A 313 -7.21 12.20 -0.37
N PRO A 314 -7.11 13.36 -1.06
CA PRO A 314 -6.43 13.43 -2.35
C PRO A 314 -4.96 13.06 -2.23
N ASP A 315 -4.21 13.66 -1.29
CA ASP A 315 -2.77 13.44 -1.21
C ASP A 315 -2.46 11.97 -0.87
N ALA A 316 -3.16 11.32 0.06
CA ALA A 316 -2.89 9.93 0.41
C ALA A 316 -3.16 8.96 -0.75
N THR A 317 -4.30 9.11 -1.45
CA THR A 317 -4.67 8.23 -2.56
C THR A 317 -3.77 8.43 -3.78
N ILE A 318 -3.46 9.69 -4.13
CA ILE A 318 -2.52 10.05 -5.20
C ILE A 318 -1.12 9.50 -4.92
N LEU A 319 -0.60 9.69 -3.70
CA LEU A 319 0.74 9.22 -3.36
C LEU A 319 0.80 7.69 -3.32
N LEU A 320 -0.22 7.00 -2.80
CA LEU A 320 -0.22 5.55 -2.76
C LEU A 320 -0.28 4.94 -4.17
N ASP A 321 -1.13 5.47 -5.04
CA ASP A 321 -1.18 5.13 -6.46
C ASP A 321 0.21 5.25 -7.11
N TYR A 322 0.81 6.43 -7.00
CA TYR A 322 2.16 6.68 -7.53
C TYR A 322 3.19 5.70 -6.97
N LEU A 323 3.16 5.41 -5.66
CA LEU A 323 4.09 4.51 -5.00
C LEU A 323 3.96 3.08 -5.48
N LEU A 324 2.74 2.54 -5.57
CA LEU A 324 2.48 1.19 -6.08
C LEU A 324 3.00 1.04 -7.51
N ASN A 325 2.72 2.02 -8.38
CA ASN A 325 3.14 2.01 -9.78
C ASN A 325 4.65 2.16 -9.96
N ARG A 326 5.27 3.09 -9.24
CA ARG A 326 6.71 3.29 -9.29
C ARG A 326 7.45 2.08 -8.74
N PHE A 327 7.01 1.55 -7.60
CA PHE A 327 7.69 0.44 -6.96
C PHE A 327 7.48 -0.89 -7.69
N ALA A 328 6.30 -1.12 -8.27
CA ALA A 328 6.08 -2.27 -9.17
C ALA A 328 7.06 -2.27 -10.35
N ARG A 329 7.30 -1.11 -10.98
CA ARG A 329 8.31 -0.99 -12.05
C ARG A 329 9.73 -1.26 -11.53
N ILE A 330 10.08 -0.71 -10.36
CA ILE A 330 11.39 -0.95 -9.74
C ILE A 330 11.61 -2.44 -9.51
N VAL A 331 10.65 -3.15 -8.90
CA VAL A 331 10.77 -4.59 -8.62
C VAL A 331 10.81 -5.39 -9.91
N LYS A 332 9.94 -5.08 -10.88
CA LYS A 332 9.90 -5.76 -12.18
C LYS A 332 11.24 -5.66 -12.90
N GLU A 333 11.79 -4.45 -13.02
CA GLU A 333 13.04 -4.16 -13.71
C GLU A 333 14.29 -4.38 -12.82
N LEU A 334 14.14 -4.76 -11.55
CA LEU A 334 15.25 -4.91 -10.61
C LEU A 334 16.26 -5.91 -11.15
N THR A 335 17.52 -5.46 -11.28
CA THR A 335 18.63 -6.32 -11.68
C THR A 335 19.08 -7.11 -10.47
N VAL A 336 19.13 -8.44 -10.59
CA VAL A 336 19.60 -9.35 -9.55
C VAL A 336 20.95 -9.92 -9.98
N PHE A 337 21.89 -10.04 -9.04
CA PHE A 337 23.24 -10.57 -9.29
C PHE A 337 23.47 -11.88 -8.52
N PRO A 338 23.00 -13.03 -9.04
CA PRO A 338 23.18 -14.34 -8.38
C PRO A 338 24.63 -14.65 -8.02
N GLU A 339 25.57 -14.27 -8.89
CA GLU A 339 27.00 -14.49 -8.65
C GLU A 339 27.54 -13.66 -7.47
N ASN A 340 27.06 -12.42 -7.30
CA ASN A 340 27.42 -11.62 -6.13
C ASN A 340 26.79 -12.18 -4.85
N MET A 341 25.54 -12.66 -4.93
CA MET A 341 24.86 -13.30 -3.80
C MET A 341 25.63 -14.53 -3.32
N LYS A 342 26.04 -15.42 -4.24
CA LYS A 342 26.88 -16.58 -3.92
C LYS A 342 28.23 -16.17 -3.34
N ARG A 343 28.97 -15.27 -4.02
CA ARG A 343 30.25 -14.75 -3.53
C ARG A 343 30.16 -14.18 -2.12
N ASN A 344 29.06 -13.50 -1.80
CA ASN A 344 28.89 -12.89 -0.48
C ASN A 344 28.75 -13.92 0.64
N MET A 345 28.24 -15.13 0.36
CA MET A 345 28.14 -16.20 1.36
C MET A 345 29.51 -16.59 1.94
N ASP A 346 30.55 -16.54 1.11
CA ASP A 346 31.91 -16.94 1.51
C ASP A 346 32.68 -15.84 2.25
N ARG A 347 32.15 -14.62 2.32
CA ARG A 347 32.84 -13.48 2.97
C ARG A 347 33.00 -13.62 4.48
N THR A 348 32.30 -14.57 5.06
CA THR A 348 32.42 -14.93 6.48
C THR A 348 33.10 -16.28 6.63
N PHE A 349 33.96 -16.65 5.68
CA PHE A 349 34.89 -17.77 5.75
C PHE A 349 34.25 -19.15 6.02
N GLY A 350 32.99 -19.34 5.65
CA GLY A 350 32.23 -20.58 5.93
C GLY A 350 31.66 -20.68 7.35
N LEU A 351 31.73 -19.63 8.16
CA LEU A 351 31.17 -19.60 9.52
C LEU A 351 29.65 -19.78 9.58
N ILE A 352 28.96 -19.53 8.47
CA ILE A 352 27.51 -19.72 8.32
C ILE A 352 27.08 -21.19 8.51
N TYR A 353 28.02 -22.13 8.44
CA TYR A 353 27.80 -23.57 8.63
C TYR A 353 28.11 -24.04 10.06
N SER A 354 28.55 -23.15 10.96
CA SER A 354 28.93 -23.50 12.33
C SER A 354 27.81 -24.22 13.09
N GLN A 355 26.56 -23.82 12.90
CA GLN A 355 25.41 -24.49 13.51
C GLN A 355 25.22 -25.93 13.00
N ARG A 356 25.49 -26.19 11.71
CA ARG A 356 25.43 -27.56 11.16
C ARG A 356 26.49 -28.45 11.79
N VAL A 357 27.73 -27.98 11.89
CA VAL A 357 28.82 -28.72 12.56
C VAL A 357 28.44 -29.02 14.02
N LEU A 358 27.97 -28.01 14.76
CA LEU A 358 27.52 -28.15 16.14
C LEU A 358 26.43 -29.22 16.30
N LEU A 359 25.38 -29.15 15.48
CA LEU A 359 24.25 -30.07 15.57
C LEU A 359 24.64 -31.50 15.18
N THR A 360 25.51 -31.68 14.19
CA THR A 360 26.00 -33.00 13.79
C THR A 360 26.82 -33.65 14.91
N LEU A 361 27.68 -32.89 15.60
CA LEU A 361 28.42 -33.38 16.78
C LEU A 361 27.47 -33.84 17.90
N ILE A 362 26.42 -33.05 18.19
CA ILE A 362 25.39 -33.41 19.19
C ILE A 362 24.66 -34.68 18.77
N ASN A 363 24.28 -34.81 17.51
CA ASN A 363 23.59 -35.99 16.98
C ASN A 363 24.46 -37.26 17.04
N LYS A 364 25.79 -37.11 17.12
CA LYS A 364 26.74 -38.20 17.33
C LYS A 364 27.03 -38.51 18.81
N GLY A 365 26.39 -37.81 19.72
CA GLY A 365 26.41 -38.10 21.16
C GLY A 365 27.26 -37.16 22.01
N LEU A 366 27.86 -36.10 21.43
CA LEU A 366 28.56 -35.09 22.22
C LEU A 366 27.58 -34.25 23.03
N LYS A 367 28.01 -33.84 24.24
CA LYS A 367 27.26 -32.87 25.03
C LYS A 367 27.23 -31.54 24.30
N ARG A 368 26.09 -30.85 24.38
CA ARG A 368 25.89 -29.56 23.73
C ARG A 368 26.97 -28.54 24.07
N GLU A 369 27.31 -28.39 25.35
CA GLU A 369 28.31 -27.42 25.82
C GLU A 369 29.70 -27.73 25.25
N GLU A 370 30.11 -29.00 25.26
CA GLU A 370 31.39 -29.45 24.70
C GLU A 370 31.48 -29.19 23.18
N ALA A 371 30.42 -29.53 22.44
CA ALA A 371 30.36 -29.26 21.01
C ALA A 371 30.34 -27.76 20.71
N TYR A 372 29.59 -26.98 21.51
CA TYR A 372 29.47 -25.53 21.35
C TYR A 372 30.80 -24.83 21.59
N ASP A 373 31.45 -25.08 22.72
CA ASP A 373 32.72 -24.46 23.08
C ASP A 373 33.83 -24.78 22.06
N ARG A 374 33.81 -26.02 21.52
CA ARG A 374 34.74 -26.43 20.46
C ARG A 374 34.49 -25.66 19.17
N VAL A 375 33.25 -25.65 18.68
CA VAL A 375 32.88 -24.96 17.43
C VAL A 375 33.09 -23.46 17.55
N GLN A 376 32.74 -22.86 18.68
CA GLN A 376 32.92 -21.43 18.94
C GLN A 376 34.40 -21.04 18.88
N ARG A 377 35.29 -21.83 19.51
CA ARG A 377 36.74 -21.56 19.49
C ARG A 377 37.29 -21.52 18.06
N LEU A 378 36.96 -22.53 17.26
CA LEU A 378 37.38 -22.61 15.85
C LEU A 378 36.75 -21.49 15.01
N ALA A 379 35.49 -21.12 15.30
CA ALA A 379 34.79 -20.04 14.63
C ALA A 379 35.44 -18.67 14.91
N MET A 380 35.81 -18.41 16.16
CA MET A 380 36.52 -17.18 16.55
C MET A 380 37.90 -17.13 15.91
N GLN A 381 38.61 -18.27 15.89
CA GLN A 381 39.90 -18.37 15.20
C GLN A 381 39.78 -18.03 13.71
N ALA A 382 38.82 -18.63 12.99
CA ALA A 382 38.58 -18.32 11.58
C ALA A 382 38.28 -16.82 11.35
N TRP A 383 37.57 -16.19 12.29
CA TRP A 383 37.21 -14.77 12.20
C TRP A 383 38.41 -13.84 12.43
N GLU A 384 39.17 -14.09 13.49
CA GLU A 384 40.34 -13.28 13.88
C GLU A 384 41.49 -13.44 12.90
N GLU A 385 41.73 -14.66 12.42
CA GLU A 385 42.81 -14.97 11.48
C GLU A 385 42.39 -14.80 10.01
N GLN A 386 41.10 -14.57 9.73
CA GLN A 386 40.54 -14.45 8.38
C GLN A 386 40.82 -15.68 7.51
N THR A 387 40.75 -16.86 8.10
CA THR A 387 41.01 -18.15 7.44
C THR A 387 39.72 -18.95 7.27
N PRO A 388 39.62 -19.81 6.22
CA PRO A 388 38.45 -20.66 6.04
C PRO A 388 38.18 -21.56 7.25
N PHE A 389 36.92 -21.58 7.73
CA PHE A 389 36.48 -22.35 8.89
C PHE A 389 36.59 -23.87 8.68
N ARG A 390 36.28 -24.36 7.47
CA ARG A 390 36.28 -25.79 7.16
C ARG A 390 37.63 -26.48 7.41
N PRO A 391 38.78 -25.97 6.92
CA PRO A 391 40.10 -26.51 7.27
C PRO A 391 40.42 -26.55 8.77
N LEU A 392 39.88 -25.64 9.58
CA LEU A 392 40.05 -25.67 11.04
C LEU A 392 39.26 -26.83 11.65
N VAL A 393 38.01 -27.02 11.19
CA VAL A 393 37.16 -28.16 11.57
C VAL A 393 37.78 -29.49 11.16
N GLU A 394 38.32 -29.60 9.95
CA GLU A 394 38.97 -30.81 9.42
C GLU A 394 40.28 -31.17 10.12
N LYS A 395 40.93 -30.23 10.79
CA LYS A 395 42.17 -30.45 11.57
C LYS A 395 41.91 -30.74 13.04
N ASP A 396 40.69 -30.50 13.52
CA ASP A 396 40.35 -30.63 14.93
C ASP A 396 40.20 -32.10 15.34
N GLU A 397 41.01 -32.55 16.29
CA GLU A 397 41.05 -33.96 16.72
C GLU A 397 39.71 -34.46 17.24
N LEU A 398 39.00 -33.69 18.07
CA LEU A 398 37.72 -34.11 18.64
C LEU A 398 36.66 -34.27 17.55
N ILE A 399 36.64 -33.34 16.59
CA ILE A 399 35.69 -33.40 15.48
C ILE A 399 36.01 -34.59 14.58
N ARG A 400 37.28 -34.87 14.28
CA ARG A 400 37.69 -36.02 13.45
C ARG A 400 37.43 -37.38 14.11
N GLU A 401 37.52 -37.45 15.44
CA GLU A 401 37.17 -38.67 16.18
C GLU A 401 35.65 -38.92 16.20
N THR A 402 34.85 -37.87 15.99
CA THR A 402 33.38 -37.92 16.09
C THR A 402 32.70 -38.02 14.72
N LEU A 403 33.20 -37.31 13.71
CA LEU A 403 32.59 -37.14 12.39
C LEU A 403 33.50 -37.70 11.29
N THR A 404 32.90 -38.33 10.29
CA THR A 404 33.63 -38.72 9.08
C THR A 404 33.93 -37.50 8.19
N GLU A 405 34.87 -37.65 7.25
CA GLU A 405 35.16 -36.60 6.26
C GLU A 405 33.93 -36.24 5.41
N GLU A 406 33.07 -37.22 5.10
CA GLU A 406 31.83 -37.01 4.36
C GLU A 406 30.80 -36.23 5.19
N GLU A 407 30.67 -36.53 6.49
CA GLU A 407 29.77 -35.81 7.41
C GLU A 407 30.22 -34.36 7.62
N ILE A 408 31.54 -34.14 7.71
CA ILE A 408 32.10 -32.79 7.74
C ILE A 408 31.79 -32.09 6.43
N ALA A 409 32.06 -32.71 5.28
CA ALA A 409 31.79 -32.11 3.97
C ALA A 409 30.31 -31.73 3.80
N ASP A 410 29.39 -32.60 4.21
CA ASP A 410 27.95 -32.35 4.16
C ASP A 410 27.55 -31.12 5.00
N CYS A 411 28.15 -30.90 6.17
CA CYS A 411 27.85 -29.72 7.01
C CYS A 411 28.08 -28.39 6.27
N PHE A 412 28.99 -28.36 5.30
CA PHE A 412 29.33 -27.17 4.51
C PHE A 412 28.56 -27.06 3.18
N ASP A 413 27.59 -27.93 2.93
CA ASP A 413 26.69 -27.80 1.77
C ASP A 413 25.51 -26.87 2.09
N TYR A 414 25.37 -25.79 1.30
CA TYR A 414 24.25 -24.86 1.44
C TYR A 414 22.92 -25.45 0.92
N GLN A 415 22.95 -26.48 0.07
CA GLN A 415 21.73 -27.11 -0.49
C GLN A 415 20.80 -27.62 0.61
N PHE A 416 21.36 -28.00 1.76
CA PHE A 416 20.60 -28.34 2.97
C PHE A 416 19.55 -27.27 3.34
N HIS A 417 19.91 -25.99 3.24
CA HIS A 417 19.01 -24.88 3.57
C HIS A 417 17.93 -24.65 2.50
N LEU A 418 18.08 -25.22 1.32
CA LEU A 418 17.14 -25.08 0.20
C LEU A 418 16.09 -26.20 0.17
N ALA A 419 16.26 -27.25 0.97
CA ALA A 419 15.40 -28.44 0.96
C ALA A 419 13.91 -28.15 1.20
N GLN A 420 13.57 -27.05 1.87
CA GLN A 420 12.19 -26.67 2.19
C GLN A 420 11.65 -25.49 1.36
N VAL A 421 12.39 -25.04 0.33
CA VAL A 421 11.94 -23.95 -0.56
C VAL A 421 10.59 -24.30 -1.21
N ASP A 422 10.46 -25.51 -1.76
CA ASP A 422 9.22 -25.97 -2.40
C ASP A 422 8.02 -26.01 -1.44
N THR A 423 8.25 -26.52 -0.23
CA THR A 423 7.24 -26.53 0.84
C THR A 423 6.72 -25.13 1.12
N ILE A 424 7.60 -24.13 1.20
CA ILE A 424 7.22 -22.74 1.47
C ILE A 424 6.48 -22.13 0.28
N PHE A 425 6.97 -22.32 -0.95
CA PHE A 425 6.29 -21.84 -2.15
C PHE A 425 4.87 -22.40 -2.27
N LYS A 426 4.68 -23.70 -1.99
CA LYS A 426 3.35 -24.31 -1.92
C LYS A 426 2.45 -23.63 -0.88
N ARG A 427 2.97 -23.37 0.33
CA ARG A 427 2.19 -22.72 1.41
C ARG A 427 1.73 -21.32 1.06
N VAL A 428 2.54 -20.53 0.37
CA VAL A 428 2.14 -19.16 -0.02
C VAL A 428 1.22 -19.13 -1.25
N GLY A 429 0.98 -20.27 -1.90
CA GLY A 429 0.15 -20.39 -3.11
C GLY A 429 0.93 -20.13 -4.40
N LEU A 430 2.24 -20.40 -4.39
CA LEU A 430 3.16 -20.32 -5.53
C LEU A 430 3.77 -21.69 -5.90
N GLY A 431 3.25 -22.78 -5.31
CA GLY A 431 3.63 -24.14 -5.68
C GLY A 431 3.08 -24.51 -7.05
N LEU A 432 3.87 -25.28 -7.82
CA LEU A 432 3.38 -26.00 -8.99
C LEU A 432 2.52 -27.19 -8.57
#